data_AF-A0A520K8A2-F1
#
_entry.id   AF-A0A520K8A2-F1
#
_cell.length_a   1.000
_cell.length_b   1.000
_cell.length_c   1.000
_cell.angle_alpha   90.00
_cell.angle_beta   90.00
_cell.angle_gamma   90.00
#
_symmetry.space_group_name_H-M   'P 1'
#
loop_
_entity.id
_entity.type
_entity.pdbx_description
1 polymer ?
#
loop_
_entity_poly.entity_id
_entity_poly.type
_entity_poly.pdbx_seq_one_letter_code
_entity_poly.pdbx_strand_id
1 'polypeptide(L)'
;MKLGLALTAGKCIPFHFSIEEGNLVDAKQFRKDYRAIESRLPKTALTIFDKGANSKENGELIRNSGRDYLTAIKNTTELRERMTQVDKSLMVELFSYKTGDRVFAWWKKRDEVYEYFYFDERKAKRDAKQREEEIKKILLEKEELAKKIRGKGAKGLRRLTKRKKVTKEVNNVIVTTEVTIQKRLVKKTDEEILAELEKDKDLDGFFALESSRKLKPKRALRLYRRKDKIEKLICDLKNVHRIRPFRVWTDNAVKGAALICMIATLFVGLCQQAMGVVGKTKKTLLDRLRRLTLVITRDACGVVISTKFANLTKFLEKFMNLSFG
;
A
#
# COMPACT_ATOMS: atom_id res chain seq x y z
N MET A 1 1.49 9.62 12.34
CA MET A 1 2.73 9.24 11.63
C MET A 1 2.41 8.46 10.36
N LYS A 2 3.04 8.84 9.25
CA LYS A 2 3.02 8.21 7.94
C LYS A 2 4.46 7.85 7.57
N LEU A 3 4.65 6.72 6.90
CA LEU A 3 5.97 6.18 6.59
C LEU A 3 6.12 6.10 5.06
N GLY A 4 7.17 6.71 4.52
CA GLY A 4 7.63 6.53 3.14
C GLY A 4 8.83 5.57 3.11
N LEU A 5 8.93 4.76 2.05
CA LEU A 5 9.98 3.76 1.87
C LEU A 5 10.31 3.62 0.37
N ALA A 6 11.59 3.49 0.04
CA ALA A 6 12.04 3.14 -1.30
C ALA A 6 12.87 1.84 -1.29
N LEU A 7 12.58 0.95 -2.25
CA LEU A 7 13.25 -0.34 -2.42
C LEU A 7 13.84 -0.50 -3.82
N THR A 8 14.96 -1.23 -3.92
CA THR A 8 15.46 -1.69 -5.23
C THR A 8 14.57 -2.79 -5.81
N ALA A 9 14.18 -2.71 -7.08
CA ALA A 9 13.21 -3.63 -7.68
C ALA A 9 13.69 -5.11 -7.78
N GLY A 10 15.00 -5.33 -7.79
CA GLY A 10 15.61 -6.67 -7.87
C GLY A 10 15.72 -7.31 -6.48
N LYS A 11 16.70 -6.86 -5.71
CA LYS A 11 17.03 -7.40 -4.39
C LYS A 11 16.08 -6.94 -3.27
N CYS A 12 15.16 -6.01 -3.53
CA CYS A 12 14.19 -5.52 -2.54
C CYS A 12 14.86 -4.93 -1.29
N ILE A 13 16.01 -4.31 -1.50
CA ILE A 13 16.84 -3.70 -0.46
C ILE A 13 16.29 -2.28 -0.19
N PRO A 14 15.89 -1.96 1.05
CA PRO A 14 15.55 -0.59 1.44
C PRO A 14 16.78 0.30 1.41
N PHE A 15 16.65 1.47 0.78
CA PHE A 15 17.72 2.47 0.70
C PHE A 15 17.26 3.87 1.09
N HIS A 16 15.96 4.09 1.30
CA HIS A 16 15.41 5.33 1.78
C HIS A 16 14.17 5.08 2.64
N PHE A 17 14.00 5.93 3.66
CA PHE A 17 12.80 6.00 4.48
C PHE A 17 12.53 7.46 4.86
N SER A 18 11.25 7.78 5.07
CA SER A 18 10.80 9.08 5.54
C SER A 18 9.65 8.91 6.52
N ILE A 19 9.55 9.83 7.48
CA ILE A 19 8.51 9.82 8.50
C ILE A 19 7.84 11.17 8.51
N GLU A 20 6.54 11.18 8.28
CA GLU A 20 5.77 12.42 8.22
C GLU A 20 4.48 12.32 9.02
N GLU A 21 3.76 13.44 9.06
CA GLU A 21 2.48 13.52 9.74
C GLU A 21 1.46 12.58 9.12
N GLY A 22 0.55 12.05 9.95
CA GLY A 22 -0.43 11.06 9.50
C GLY A 22 -1.39 11.59 8.42
N ASN A 23 -1.57 12.91 8.36
CA ASN A 23 -2.53 13.58 7.49
C ASN A 23 -1.93 14.07 6.16
N LEU A 24 -0.63 13.85 5.91
CA LEU A 24 -0.03 14.31 4.67
C LEU A 24 -0.53 13.49 3.47
N VAL A 25 -0.94 14.17 2.41
CA VAL A 25 -1.41 13.55 1.15
C VAL A 25 -0.28 12.73 0.51
N ASP A 26 -0.58 11.53 0.02
CA ASP A 26 0.41 10.61 -0.58
C ASP A 26 1.22 11.25 -1.71
N ALA A 27 0.58 12.01 -2.59
CA ALA A 27 1.25 12.70 -3.69
C ALA A 27 2.29 13.73 -3.21
N LYS A 28 2.01 14.43 -2.10
CA LYS A 28 2.95 15.40 -1.51
C LYS A 28 4.12 14.70 -0.84
N GLN A 29 3.85 13.60 -0.12
CA GLN A 29 4.91 12.77 0.46
C GLN A 29 5.86 12.26 -0.62
N PHE A 30 5.30 11.67 -1.68
CA PHE A 30 6.08 11.14 -2.79
C PHE A 30 6.99 12.18 -3.42
N ARG A 31 6.49 13.40 -3.63
CA ARG A 31 7.28 14.51 -4.19
C ARG A 31 8.49 14.84 -3.31
N LYS A 32 8.33 14.88 -1.99
CA LYS A 32 9.44 15.09 -1.05
C LYS A 32 10.44 13.93 -1.08
N ASP A 33 9.93 12.71 -0.98
CA ASP A 33 10.76 11.49 -0.97
C ASP A 33 11.55 11.36 -2.28
N TYR A 34 10.90 11.61 -3.42
CA TYR A 34 11.53 11.52 -4.73
C TYR A 34 12.70 12.50 -4.86
N ARG A 35 12.49 13.77 -4.51
CA ARG A 35 13.56 14.79 -4.51
C ARG A 35 14.73 14.42 -3.62
N ALA A 36 14.47 13.77 -2.48
CA ALA A 36 15.52 13.33 -1.56
C ALA A 36 16.38 12.16 -2.12
N ILE A 37 15.82 11.35 -3.02
CA ILE A 37 16.51 10.18 -3.59
C ILE A 37 16.99 10.40 -5.03
N GLU A 38 16.48 11.41 -5.73
CA GLU A 38 16.69 11.63 -7.16
C GLU A 38 18.18 11.61 -7.55
N SER A 39 19.03 12.31 -6.79
CA SER A 39 20.48 12.35 -7.03
C SER A 39 21.18 10.99 -6.93
N ARG A 40 20.58 10.03 -6.22
CA ARG A 40 21.12 8.68 -6.01
C ARG A 40 20.61 7.68 -7.05
N LEU A 41 19.61 8.05 -7.85
CA LEU A 41 19.01 7.17 -8.85
C LEU A 41 19.78 7.24 -10.18
N PRO A 42 20.07 6.11 -10.85
CA PRO A 42 20.58 6.12 -12.22
C PRO A 42 19.62 6.84 -13.18
N LYS A 43 20.15 7.43 -14.26
CA LYS A 43 19.30 8.07 -15.30
C LYS A 43 18.35 7.06 -15.97
N THR A 44 18.74 5.79 -16.07
CA THR A 44 17.91 4.72 -16.65
C THR A 44 16.88 4.12 -15.67
N ALA A 45 16.74 4.70 -14.47
CA ALA A 45 15.87 4.17 -13.43
C ALA A 45 14.38 4.26 -13.82
N LEU A 46 13.65 3.18 -13.54
CA LEU A 46 12.18 3.14 -13.64
C LEU A 46 11.60 3.17 -12.23
N THR A 47 10.91 4.25 -11.89
CA THR A 47 10.28 4.46 -10.59
C THR A 47 8.88 3.85 -10.59
N ILE A 48 8.62 2.92 -9.68
CA ILE A 48 7.32 2.25 -9.55
C ILE A 48 6.70 2.70 -8.24
N PHE A 49 5.51 3.29 -8.30
CA PHE A 49 4.84 3.84 -7.11
C PHE A 49 3.33 3.62 -7.15
N ASP A 50 2.67 3.88 -6.03
CA ASP A 50 1.23 3.63 -5.88
C ASP A 50 0.35 4.62 -6.65
N LYS A 51 -0.87 4.16 -6.96
CA LYS A 51 -1.98 4.98 -7.47
C LYS A 51 -2.21 6.25 -6.65
N GLY A 52 -2.08 6.19 -5.32
CA GLY A 52 -2.28 7.34 -4.43
C GLY A 52 -1.30 8.49 -4.68
N ALA A 53 -0.05 8.16 -5.04
CA ALA A 53 1.01 9.11 -5.34
C ALA A 53 0.96 9.65 -6.79
N ASN A 54 0.07 9.12 -7.63
CA ASN A 54 -0.08 9.57 -9.01
C ASN A 54 -0.68 11.00 -9.09
N SER A 55 0.06 11.91 -9.70
CA SER A 55 -0.35 13.26 -10.10
C SER A 55 0.44 13.68 -11.35
N LYS A 56 -0.10 14.61 -12.14
CA LYS A 56 0.59 15.18 -13.30
C LYS A 56 1.97 15.74 -12.91
N GLU A 57 2.01 16.55 -11.85
CA GLU A 57 3.25 17.11 -11.29
C GLU A 57 4.29 16.05 -10.94
N ASN A 58 3.88 14.91 -10.36
CA ASN A 58 4.81 13.85 -9.97
C ASN A 58 5.35 13.09 -11.19
N GLY A 59 4.51 12.87 -12.21
CA GLY A 59 4.94 12.29 -13.48
C GLY A 59 5.96 13.19 -14.20
N GLU A 60 5.66 14.50 -14.28
CA GLU A 60 6.54 15.51 -14.86
C GLU A 60 7.85 15.64 -14.08
N LEU A 61 7.81 15.64 -12.74
CA LEU A 61 9.02 15.67 -11.90
C LEU A 61 9.99 14.54 -12.24
N ILE A 62 9.48 13.32 -12.44
CA ILE A 62 10.30 12.16 -12.77
C ILE A 62 10.86 12.28 -14.20
N ARG A 63 10.02 12.67 -15.16
CA ARG A 63 10.43 12.83 -16.57
C ARG A 63 11.46 13.95 -16.74
N ASN A 64 11.27 15.09 -16.08
CA ASN A 64 12.20 16.23 -16.12
C ASN A 64 13.57 15.88 -15.54
N SER A 65 13.63 14.89 -14.65
CA SER A 65 14.89 14.35 -14.14
C SER A 65 15.61 13.40 -15.11
N GLY A 66 15.04 13.16 -16.30
CA GLY A 66 15.53 12.23 -17.31
C GLY A 66 15.28 10.75 -16.95
N ARG A 67 14.33 10.46 -16.06
CA ARG A 67 14.01 9.11 -15.57
C ARG A 67 12.61 8.70 -15.95
N ASP A 68 12.35 7.40 -15.81
CA ASP A 68 11.06 6.81 -16.15
C ASP A 68 10.20 6.49 -14.94
N TYR A 69 8.90 6.36 -15.16
CA TYR A 69 7.97 5.85 -14.16
C TYR A 69 6.95 4.84 -14.68
N LEU A 70 6.35 4.13 -13.73
CA LEU A 70 5.22 3.23 -13.92
C LEU A 70 4.29 3.32 -12.70
N THR A 71 3.02 3.65 -12.92
CA THR A 71 2.02 3.75 -11.85
C THR A 71 0.63 3.35 -12.34
N ALA A 72 -0.31 3.14 -11.42
CA ALA A 72 -1.71 2.96 -11.77
C ALA A 72 -2.44 4.29 -11.91
N ILE A 73 -3.36 4.36 -12.87
CA ILE A 73 -4.19 5.54 -13.10
C ILE A 73 -5.33 5.58 -12.08
N LYS A 74 -5.62 6.78 -11.55
CA LYS A 74 -6.75 7.03 -10.65
C LYS A 74 -8.08 6.65 -11.31
N ASN A 75 -9.01 6.05 -10.55
CA ASN A 75 -10.33 5.70 -11.10
C ASN A 75 -11.16 6.99 -11.18
N THR A 76 -11.00 7.74 -12.26
CA THR A 76 -11.74 8.98 -12.56
C THR A 76 -12.79 8.70 -13.62
N THR A 77 -13.81 9.56 -13.73
CA THR A 77 -14.86 9.46 -14.76
C THR A 77 -14.25 9.39 -16.17
N GLU A 78 -13.26 10.23 -16.46
CA GLU A 78 -12.51 10.21 -17.72
C GLU A 78 -11.78 8.88 -17.98
N LEU A 79 -11.30 8.18 -16.94
CA LEU A 79 -10.71 6.86 -17.12
C LEU A 79 -11.79 5.82 -17.42
N ARG A 80 -12.94 5.91 -16.76
CA ARG A 80 -14.08 5.01 -16.95
C ARG A 80 -14.63 5.11 -18.37
N GLU A 81 -14.82 6.33 -18.87
CA GLU A 81 -15.23 6.59 -20.27
C GLU A 81 -14.23 6.02 -21.27
N ARG A 82 -12.93 6.15 -20.99
CA ARG A 82 -11.91 5.54 -21.86
C ARG A 82 -11.89 4.03 -21.77
N MET A 83 -12.20 3.45 -20.61
CA MET A 83 -12.29 2.00 -20.43
C MET A 83 -13.50 1.41 -21.14
N THR A 84 -14.65 2.09 -21.13
CA THR A 84 -15.85 1.63 -21.85
C THR A 84 -15.67 1.68 -23.37
N GLN A 85 -14.84 2.59 -23.88
CA GLN A 85 -14.47 2.65 -25.30
C GLN A 85 -13.48 1.55 -25.73
N VAL A 86 -12.86 0.82 -24.81
CA VAL A 86 -11.96 -0.28 -25.17
C VAL A 86 -12.80 -1.48 -25.58
N ASP A 87 -12.70 -1.88 -26.84
CA ASP A 87 -13.28 -3.14 -27.29
C ASP A 87 -12.55 -4.32 -26.63
N LYS A 88 -13.31 -5.11 -25.85
CA LYS A 88 -12.81 -6.29 -25.15
C LYS A 88 -12.23 -7.33 -26.14
N SER A 89 -12.73 -7.36 -27.38
CA SER A 89 -12.26 -8.28 -28.42
C SER A 89 -10.82 -8.00 -28.86
N LEU A 90 -10.37 -6.74 -28.74
CA LEU A 90 -9.02 -6.30 -29.11
C LEU A 90 -8.00 -6.54 -27.99
N MET A 91 -8.42 -7.03 -26.82
CA MET A 91 -7.51 -7.29 -25.71
C MET A 91 -6.76 -8.60 -25.90
N VAL A 92 -5.44 -8.56 -25.71
CA VAL A 92 -4.57 -9.73 -25.85
C VAL A 92 -4.49 -10.47 -24.51
N GLU A 93 -4.69 -11.79 -24.52
CA GLU A 93 -4.47 -12.64 -23.35
C GLU A 93 -2.98 -12.65 -22.97
N LEU A 94 -2.65 -12.31 -21.71
CA LEU A 94 -1.28 -12.24 -21.22
C LEU A 94 -0.81 -13.54 -20.55
N PHE A 95 -1.69 -14.12 -19.73
CA PHE A 95 -1.52 -15.39 -19.04
C PHE A 95 -2.83 -15.80 -18.34
N SER A 96 -2.94 -17.09 -18.06
CA SER A 96 -3.97 -17.70 -17.22
C SER A 96 -3.41 -18.06 -15.84
N TYR A 97 -4.27 -17.99 -14.83
CA TYR A 97 -4.01 -18.50 -13.49
C TYR A 97 -4.32 -20.00 -13.42
N LYS A 98 -3.77 -20.69 -12.41
CA LYS A 98 -4.09 -22.10 -12.13
C LYS A 98 -5.57 -22.34 -11.82
N THR A 99 -6.28 -21.29 -11.40
CA THR A 99 -7.73 -21.29 -11.12
C THR A 99 -8.59 -21.23 -12.38
N GLY A 100 -7.97 -21.11 -13.57
CA GLY A 100 -8.66 -20.93 -14.84
C GLY A 100 -8.93 -19.47 -15.21
N ASP A 101 -8.79 -18.54 -14.26
CA ASP A 101 -8.99 -17.10 -14.49
C ASP A 101 -7.93 -16.55 -15.46
N ARG A 102 -8.32 -15.62 -16.34
CA ARG A 102 -7.44 -15.03 -17.36
C ARG A 102 -7.17 -13.55 -17.12
N VAL A 103 -6.06 -13.07 -17.67
CA VAL A 103 -5.69 -11.65 -17.67
C VAL A 103 -5.46 -11.17 -19.09
N PHE A 104 -6.21 -10.15 -19.48
CA PHE A 104 -6.14 -9.54 -20.79
C PHE A 104 -5.54 -8.14 -20.70
N ALA A 105 -4.94 -7.66 -21.80
CA ALA A 105 -4.43 -6.30 -21.88
C ALA A 105 -4.60 -5.67 -23.26
N TRP A 106 -4.83 -4.37 -23.24
CA TRP A 106 -4.81 -3.48 -24.40
C TRP A 106 -3.98 -2.24 -24.05
N TRP A 107 -3.27 -1.66 -25.00
CA TRP A 107 -2.42 -0.51 -24.72
C TRP A 107 -2.40 0.48 -25.88
N LYS A 108 -2.20 1.75 -25.53
CA LYS A 108 -2.05 2.84 -26.50
C LYS A 108 -1.00 3.83 -26.02
N LYS A 109 -0.40 4.54 -26.96
CA LYS A 109 0.41 5.73 -26.64
C LYS A 109 -0.53 6.93 -26.58
N ARG A 110 -0.44 7.71 -25.50
CA ARG A 110 -1.14 8.98 -25.31
C ARG A 110 -0.09 10.03 -24.97
N ASP A 111 0.06 11.02 -25.85
CA ASP A 111 1.06 12.07 -25.71
C ASP A 111 2.48 11.47 -25.54
N GLU A 112 3.12 11.75 -24.40
CA GLU A 112 4.44 11.24 -24.02
C GLU A 112 4.40 9.96 -23.15
N VAL A 113 3.20 9.41 -22.92
CA VAL A 113 2.98 8.31 -21.97
C VAL A 113 2.33 7.12 -22.66
N TYR A 114 2.64 5.91 -22.18
CA TYR A 114 2.01 4.67 -22.59
C TYR A 114 0.97 4.25 -21.57
N GLU A 115 -0.28 4.13 -22.01
CA GLU A 115 -1.39 3.66 -21.19
C GLU A 115 -1.64 2.18 -21.48
N TYR A 116 -1.78 1.39 -20.41
CA TYR A 116 -2.05 -0.04 -20.46
C TYR A 116 -3.34 -0.31 -19.71
N PHE A 117 -4.35 -0.78 -20.40
CA PHE A 117 -5.63 -1.24 -19.86
C PHE A 117 -5.56 -2.75 -19.65
N TYR A 118 -5.95 -3.19 -18.46
CA TYR A 118 -5.98 -4.60 -18.10
C TYR A 118 -7.37 -4.98 -17.64
N PHE A 119 -7.76 -6.21 -17.98
CA PHE A 119 -8.93 -6.88 -17.44
C PHE A 119 -8.45 -8.16 -16.74
N ASP A 120 -8.72 -8.28 -15.45
CA ASP A 120 -8.37 -9.45 -14.64
C ASP A 120 -9.66 -10.07 -14.09
N GLU A 121 -10.00 -11.28 -14.54
CA GLU A 121 -11.24 -11.97 -14.17
C GLU A 121 -11.32 -12.25 -12.66
N ARG A 122 -10.18 -12.52 -12.01
CA ARG A 122 -10.12 -12.70 -10.56
C ARG A 122 -10.41 -11.39 -9.84
N LYS A 123 -9.99 -10.26 -10.42
CA LYS A 123 -10.33 -8.94 -9.90
C LYS A 123 -11.82 -8.65 -10.12
N ALA A 124 -12.38 -8.99 -11.29
CA ALA A 124 -13.80 -8.81 -11.59
C ALA A 124 -14.70 -9.52 -10.57
N LYS A 125 -14.40 -10.80 -10.25
CA LYS A 125 -15.15 -11.55 -9.20
C LYS A 125 -15.08 -10.89 -7.82
N ARG A 126 -13.93 -10.32 -7.46
CA ARG A 126 -13.75 -9.63 -6.17
C ARG A 126 -14.48 -8.29 -6.13
N ASP A 127 -14.37 -7.52 -7.20
CA ASP A 127 -15.03 -6.22 -7.35
C ASP A 127 -16.56 -6.41 -7.31
N ALA A 128 -17.09 -7.41 -8.02
CA ALA A 128 -18.51 -7.76 -7.99
C ALA A 128 -18.99 -8.14 -6.58
N LYS A 129 -18.26 -8.99 -5.86
CA LYS A 129 -18.60 -9.35 -4.47
C LYS A 129 -18.56 -8.14 -3.54
N GLN A 130 -17.55 -7.28 -3.66
CA GLN A 130 -17.44 -6.07 -2.85
C GLN A 130 -18.61 -5.11 -3.13
N ARG A 131 -19.00 -4.98 -4.40
CA ARG A 131 -20.14 -4.18 -4.83
C ARG A 131 -21.46 -4.71 -4.24
N GLU A 132 -21.69 -6.02 -4.27
CA GLU A 132 -22.85 -6.64 -3.60
C GLU A 132 -22.89 -6.36 -2.09
N GLU A 133 -21.74 -6.43 -1.41
CA GLU A 133 -21.63 -6.12 0.01
C GLU A 133 -21.88 -4.62 0.30
N GLU A 134 -21.40 -3.73 -0.57
CA GLU A 134 -21.65 -2.28 -0.48
C GLU A 134 -23.13 -1.95 -0.70
N ILE A 135 -23.78 -2.58 -1.68
CA ILE A 135 -25.22 -2.44 -1.92
C ILE A 135 -26.02 -2.84 -0.68
N LYS A 136 -25.71 -4.01 -0.09
CA LYS A 136 -26.37 -4.49 1.14
C LYS A 136 -26.20 -3.51 2.30
N LYS A 137 -25.00 -2.94 2.48
CA LYS A 137 -24.73 -1.93 3.51
C LYS A 137 -25.53 -0.66 3.28
N ILE A 138 -25.59 -0.17 2.04
CA ILE A 138 -26.35 1.04 1.69
C ILE A 138 -27.84 0.84 1.95
N LEU A 139 -28.39 -0.32 1.56
CA LEU A 139 -29.80 -0.66 1.78
C LEU A 139 -30.13 -0.70 3.28
N LEU A 140 -29.29 -1.37 4.08
CA LEU A 140 -29.43 -1.43 5.53
C LEU A 140 -29.34 -0.04 6.18
N GLU A 141 -28.35 0.77 5.78
CA GLU A 141 -28.19 2.14 6.27
C GLU A 141 -29.41 3.00 5.93
N LYS A 142 -29.98 2.86 4.73
CA LYS A 142 -31.22 3.53 4.32
C LYS A 142 -32.42 3.10 5.16
N GLU A 143 -32.60 1.80 5.39
CA GLU A 143 -33.67 1.28 6.25
C GLU A 143 -33.55 1.79 7.69
N GLU A 144 -32.35 1.77 8.25
CA GLU A 144 -32.10 2.33 9.58
C GLU A 144 -32.40 3.83 9.63
N LEU A 145 -32.03 4.57 8.58
CA LEU A 145 -32.33 5.99 8.47
C LEU A 145 -33.84 6.22 8.43
N ALA A 146 -34.57 5.43 7.63
CA ALA A 146 -36.02 5.49 7.51
C ALA A 146 -36.72 5.18 8.85
N LYS A 147 -36.27 4.15 9.58
CA LYS A 147 -36.74 3.84 10.94
C LYS A 147 -36.47 4.98 11.93
N LYS A 148 -35.27 5.59 11.89
CA LYS A 148 -34.90 6.72 12.75
C LYS A 148 -35.73 7.98 12.46
N ILE A 149 -36.10 8.20 11.18
CA ILE A 149 -36.99 9.31 10.77
C ILE A 149 -38.43 9.04 11.24
N ARG A 150 -38.96 7.83 11.01
CA ARG A 150 -40.31 7.43 11.45
C ARG A 150 -40.48 7.49 12.96
N GLY A 151 -39.46 7.10 13.74
CA GLY A 151 -39.55 7.03 15.20
C GLY A 151 -39.29 8.34 15.96
N LYS A 152 -38.68 9.38 15.35
CA LYS A 152 -38.26 10.61 16.07
C LYS A 152 -38.55 11.94 15.36
N GLY A 153 -39.21 11.93 14.20
CA GLY A 153 -39.56 13.14 13.45
C GLY A 153 -38.35 14.08 13.22
N ALA A 154 -38.60 15.40 13.18
CA ALA A 154 -37.57 16.43 12.93
C ALA A 154 -36.37 16.42 13.92
N LYS A 155 -36.54 15.87 15.14
CA LYS A 155 -35.44 15.69 16.11
C LYS A 155 -34.45 14.58 15.72
N GLY A 156 -34.90 13.57 14.96
CA GLY A 156 -34.03 12.54 14.37
C GLY A 156 -33.08 13.10 13.31
N LEU A 157 -33.55 14.09 12.53
CA LEU A 157 -32.77 14.79 11.52
C LEU A 157 -31.60 15.60 12.13
N ARG A 158 -31.81 16.23 13.30
CA ARG A 158 -30.76 17.00 14.00
C ARG A 158 -29.59 16.16 14.49
N ARG A 159 -29.78 14.86 14.76
CA ARG A 159 -28.70 13.93 15.16
C ARG A 159 -27.84 13.43 13.99
N LEU A 160 -28.30 13.62 12.75
CA LEU A 160 -27.52 13.31 11.53
C LEU A 160 -26.46 14.38 11.23
N THR A 161 -26.55 15.55 11.87
CA THR A 161 -25.58 16.63 11.81
C THR A 161 -24.47 16.41 12.83
N LYS A 162 -23.26 16.03 12.39
CA LYS A 162 -22.11 15.99 13.30
C LYS A 162 -21.56 17.40 13.47
N ARG A 163 -21.79 18.01 14.65
CA ARG A 163 -21.13 19.25 15.05
C ARG A 163 -19.73 18.91 15.55
N LYS A 164 -18.70 19.47 14.93
CA LYS A 164 -17.32 19.38 15.43
C LYS A 164 -16.86 20.78 15.80
N LYS A 165 -16.60 21.01 17.09
CA LYS A 165 -15.96 22.24 17.54
C LYS A 165 -14.48 22.17 17.19
N VAL A 166 -13.98 23.16 16.47
CA VAL A 166 -12.55 23.31 16.20
C VAL A 166 -12.13 24.61 16.87
N THR A 167 -11.39 24.49 17.96
CA THR A 167 -10.68 25.60 18.60
C THR A 167 -9.33 25.76 17.92
N LYS A 168 -9.02 26.97 17.46
CA LYS A 168 -7.67 27.35 17.03
C LYS A 168 -7.28 28.62 17.76
N GLU A 169 -6.08 28.62 18.33
CA GLU A 169 -5.45 29.84 18.83
C GLU A 169 -4.79 30.56 17.66
N VAL A 170 -5.23 31.80 17.41
CA VAL A 170 -4.59 32.71 16.47
C VAL A 170 -4.42 34.03 17.22
N ASN A 171 -3.17 34.49 17.36
CA ASN A 171 -2.82 35.77 18.00
C ASN A 171 -3.45 36.00 19.38
N ASN A 172 -3.24 35.09 20.33
CA ASN A 172 -3.74 35.17 21.72
C ASN A 172 -5.28 35.27 21.88
N VAL A 173 -6.05 35.04 20.82
CA VAL A 173 -7.51 34.95 20.86
C VAL A 173 -7.95 33.53 20.51
N ILE A 174 -8.68 32.88 21.41
CA ILE A 174 -9.26 31.56 21.18
C ILE A 174 -10.49 31.73 20.30
N VAL A 175 -10.35 31.51 18.99
CA VAL A 175 -11.48 31.50 18.07
C VAL A 175 -12.07 30.08 18.07
N THR A 176 -13.27 29.95 18.62
CA THR A 176 -14.04 28.69 18.60
C THR A 176 -14.96 28.70 17.39
N THR A 177 -14.62 27.96 16.34
CA THR A 177 -15.50 27.83 15.17
C THR A 177 -16.28 26.52 15.26
N GLU A 178 -17.61 26.61 15.24
CA GLU A 178 -18.48 25.44 15.13
C GLU A 178 -18.59 25.04 13.65
N VAL A 179 -17.96 23.93 13.26
CA VAL A 179 -18.15 23.36 11.93
C VAL A 179 -19.28 22.34 12.00
N THR A 180 -20.43 22.68 11.44
CA THR A 180 -21.54 21.76 11.20
C THR A 180 -21.27 20.95 9.94
N ILE A 181 -20.85 19.69 10.11
CA ILE A 181 -20.78 18.74 8.99
C ILE A 181 -22.18 18.15 8.82
N GLN A 182 -22.98 18.75 7.94
CA GLN A 182 -24.12 18.08 7.35
C GLN A 182 -23.60 17.07 6.32
N LYS A 183 -23.84 15.76 6.52
CA LYS A 183 -23.78 14.82 5.39
C LYS A 183 -24.81 15.33 4.37
N ARG A 184 -24.37 15.86 3.22
CA ARG A 184 -25.27 16.15 2.10
C ARG A 184 -25.92 14.82 1.70
N LEU A 185 -27.12 14.57 2.22
CA LEU A 185 -28.02 13.54 1.70
C LEU A 185 -28.49 14.08 0.34
N VAL A 186 -27.74 13.78 -0.71
CA VAL A 186 -28.29 13.94 -2.06
C VAL A 186 -29.46 12.95 -2.10
N LYS A 187 -30.68 13.46 -2.32
CA LYS A 187 -31.87 12.63 -2.53
C LYS A 187 -31.70 11.92 -3.88
N LYS A 188 -30.88 10.86 -3.91
CA LYS A 188 -30.88 9.91 -5.01
C LYS A 188 -31.92 8.84 -4.72
N THR A 189 -32.78 8.57 -5.69
CA THR A 189 -33.74 7.45 -5.61
C THR A 189 -32.99 6.13 -5.53
N ASP A 190 -33.65 5.07 -5.03
CA ASP A 190 -33.05 3.74 -4.98
C ASP A 190 -32.64 3.24 -6.37
N GLU A 191 -33.42 3.63 -7.39
CA GLU A 191 -33.18 3.36 -8.81
C GLU A 191 -31.92 4.05 -9.35
N GLU A 192 -31.65 5.31 -8.99
CA GLU A 192 -30.43 6.01 -9.40
C GLU A 192 -29.17 5.41 -8.79
N ILE A 193 -29.25 4.94 -7.54
CA ILE A 193 -28.14 4.26 -6.86
C ILE A 193 -27.87 2.91 -7.52
N LEU A 194 -28.93 2.13 -7.79
CA LEU A 194 -28.80 0.86 -8.51
C LEU A 194 -28.21 1.09 -9.91
N ALA A 195 -28.70 2.08 -10.66
CA ALA A 195 -28.23 2.37 -12.01
C ALA A 195 -26.76 2.81 -12.06
N GLU A 196 -26.29 3.60 -11.08
CA GLU A 196 -24.88 4.00 -10.97
C GLU A 196 -23.98 2.81 -10.61
N LEU A 197 -24.48 1.90 -9.76
CA LEU A 197 -23.80 0.64 -9.43
C LEU A 197 -23.82 -0.40 -10.56
N GLU A 198 -24.83 -0.33 -11.43
CA GLU A 198 -24.95 -1.20 -12.60
C GLU A 198 -24.01 -0.76 -13.73
N LYS A 199 -23.82 0.55 -13.93
CA LYS A 199 -22.76 1.09 -14.81
C LYS A 199 -21.35 0.65 -14.38
N ASP A 200 -21.12 0.52 -13.07
CA ASP A 200 -19.83 0.08 -12.54
C ASP A 200 -19.60 -1.43 -12.73
N LYS A 201 -20.66 -2.24 -12.97
CA LYS A 201 -20.57 -3.69 -13.23
C LYS A 201 -19.72 -4.00 -14.46
N ASP A 202 -19.87 -3.24 -15.53
CA ASP A 202 -19.14 -3.48 -16.79
C ASP A 202 -17.64 -3.16 -16.68
N LEU A 203 -17.29 -2.37 -15.68
CA LEU A 203 -15.92 -1.95 -15.35
C LEU A 203 -15.29 -2.83 -14.26
N ASP A 204 -16.02 -3.79 -13.70
CA ASP A 204 -15.49 -4.72 -12.70
C ASP A 204 -14.28 -5.45 -13.28
N GLY A 205 -13.18 -5.49 -12.52
CA GLY A 205 -11.94 -6.14 -12.96
C GLY A 205 -11.06 -5.34 -13.92
N PHE A 206 -11.54 -4.21 -14.45
CA PHE A 206 -10.69 -3.30 -15.21
C PHE A 206 -9.76 -2.50 -14.29
N PHE A 207 -8.56 -2.23 -14.78
CA PHE A 207 -7.63 -1.25 -14.22
C PHE A 207 -6.65 -0.78 -15.28
N ALA A 208 -6.13 0.44 -15.12
CA ALA A 208 -5.15 1.00 -16.03
C ALA A 208 -3.83 1.34 -15.34
N LEU A 209 -2.74 1.12 -16.06
CA LEU A 209 -1.39 1.57 -15.72
C LEU A 209 -0.95 2.62 -16.73
N GLU A 210 -0.14 3.57 -16.30
CA GLU A 210 0.59 4.45 -17.21
C GLU A 210 2.09 4.34 -16.98
N SER A 211 2.87 4.49 -18.05
CA SER A 211 4.33 4.50 -18.00
C SER A 211 4.91 5.49 -18.98
N SER A 212 5.94 6.23 -18.58
CA SER A 212 6.72 7.09 -19.51
C SER A 212 7.50 6.27 -20.54
N ARG A 213 7.85 5.01 -20.21
CA ARG A 213 8.62 4.13 -21.09
C ARG A 213 7.74 3.10 -21.78
N LYS A 214 8.04 2.81 -23.05
CA LYS A 214 7.46 1.68 -23.76
C LYS A 214 7.89 0.36 -23.11
N LEU A 215 6.94 -0.38 -22.58
CA LEU A 215 7.14 -1.69 -21.96
C LEU A 215 6.19 -2.70 -22.60
N LYS A 216 6.58 -3.97 -22.64
CA LYS A 216 5.62 -5.04 -22.98
C LYS A 216 4.55 -5.10 -21.88
N PRO A 217 3.23 -5.21 -22.19
CA PRO A 217 2.17 -5.19 -21.19
C PRO A 217 2.38 -6.21 -20.05
N LYS A 218 2.76 -7.45 -20.40
CA LYS A 218 3.12 -8.50 -19.42
C LYS A 218 4.24 -8.07 -18.47
N ARG A 219 5.25 -7.35 -18.97
CA ARG A 219 6.38 -6.84 -18.18
C ARG A 219 5.94 -5.66 -17.30
N ALA A 220 5.16 -4.72 -17.82
CA ALA A 220 4.62 -3.61 -17.05
C ALA A 220 3.78 -4.11 -15.87
N LEU A 221 2.84 -5.04 -16.12
CA LEU A 221 2.02 -5.64 -15.07
C LEU A 221 2.87 -6.36 -14.02
N ARG A 222 3.87 -7.16 -14.44
CA ARG A 222 4.78 -7.86 -13.52
C ARG A 222 5.58 -6.89 -12.66
N LEU A 223 6.09 -5.80 -13.26
CA LEU A 223 6.86 -4.79 -12.54
C LEU A 223 5.98 -4.05 -11.53
N TYR A 224 4.79 -3.62 -11.94
CA TYR A 224 3.84 -2.97 -11.04
C TYR A 224 3.45 -3.87 -9.86
N ARG A 225 3.17 -5.16 -10.10
CA ARG A 225 2.86 -6.14 -9.03
C ARG A 225 4.00 -6.34 -8.03
N ARG A 226 5.27 -6.07 -8.39
CA ARG A 226 6.39 -6.15 -7.42
C ARG A 226 6.32 -5.08 -6.32
N LYS A 227 5.55 -4.01 -6.52
CA LYS A 227 5.29 -2.98 -5.49
C LYS A 227 4.67 -3.59 -4.22
N ASP A 228 3.91 -4.68 -4.32
CA ASP A 228 3.37 -5.43 -3.16
C ASP A 228 4.46 -5.83 -2.14
N LYS A 229 5.72 -5.96 -2.57
CA LYS A 229 6.85 -6.19 -1.65
C LYS A 229 7.09 -5.01 -0.69
N ILE A 230 6.89 -3.77 -1.16
CA ILE A 230 6.95 -2.56 -0.31
C ILE A 230 5.79 -2.58 0.69
N GLU A 231 4.58 -2.93 0.26
CA GLU A 231 3.42 -3.02 1.15
C GLU A 231 3.61 -4.07 2.24
N LYS A 232 4.12 -5.25 1.87
CA LYS A 232 4.51 -6.30 2.81
C LYS A 232 5.59 -5.83 3.78
N LEU A 233 6.59 -5.08 3.30
CA LEU A 233 7.62 -4.50 4.16
C LEU A 233 7.03 -3.52 5.19
N ILE A 234 6.12 -2.64 4.77
CA ILE A 234 5.42 -1.71 5.65
C ILE A 234 4.56 -2.49 6.66
N CYS A 235 3.92 -3.57 6.23
CA CYS A 235 3.16 -4.47 7.09
C CYS A 235 4.06 -5.15 8.14
N ASP A 236 5.23 -5.65 7.72
CA ASP A 236 6.24 -6.26 8.60
C ASP A 236 6.77 -5.25 9.63
N LEU A 237 7.05 -4.01 9.21
CA LEU A 237 7.47 -2.93 10.11
C LEU A 237 6.39 -2.61 11.16
N LYS A 238 5.12 -2.58 10.76
CA LYS A 238 4.00 -2.33 11.66
C LYS A 238 3.78 -3.48 12.65
N ASN A 239 3.82 -4.73 12.18
CA ASN A 239 3.38 -5.88 12.97
C ASN A 239 4.51 -6.61 13.68
N VAL A 240 5.67 -6.77 13.02
CA VAL A 240 6.79 -7.58 13.53
C VAL A 240 7.76 -6.71 14.34
N HIS A 241 8.16 -5.57 13.77
CA HIS A 241 9.03 -4.61 14.44
C HIS A 241 8.27 -3.64 15.36
N ARG A 242 6.93 -3.70 15.36
CA ARG A 242 6.05 -2.88 16.20
C ARG A 242 6.46 -1.41 16.20
N ILE A 243 6.65 -0.85 15.00
CA ILE A 243 7.02 0.56 14.79
C ILE A 243 5.96 1.55 15.37
N ARG A 244 4.82 1.04 15.85
CA ARG A 244 3.78 1.82 16.53
C ARG A 244 3.31 1.10 17.80
N PRO A 245 3.13 1.83 18.91
CA PRO A 245 3.53 3.22 19.14
C PRO A 245 5.01 3.34 19.55
N PHE A 246 5.74 4.32 19.00
CA PHE A 246 7.00 4.75 19.60
C PHE A 246 6.69 5.56 20.86
N ARG A 247 7.16 5.10 22.02
CA ARG A 247 7.02 5.81 23.30
C ARG A 247 8.18 6.78 23.51
N VAL A 248 8.36 7.69 22.56
CA VAL A 248 9.44 8.68 22.58
C VAL A 248 8.86 10.07 22.38
N TRP A 249 9.52 11.06 22.97
CA TRP A 249 8.97 12.42 23.11
C TRP A 249 9.44 13.41 22.04
N THR A 250 10.55 13.13 21.35
CA THR A 250 11.13 14.03 20.34
C THR A 250 11.07 13.43 18.94
N ASP A 251 10.92 14.29 17.93
CA ASP A 251 10.91 13.88 16.51
C ASP A 251 12.20 13.17 16.10
N ASN A 252 13.34 13.58 16.66
CA ASN A 252 14.63 12.93 16.41
C ASN A 252 14.67 11.50 16.97
N ALA A 253 14.11 11.28 18.16
CA ALA A 253 13.99 9.94 18.73
C ALA A 253 13.04 9.06 17.90
N VAL A 254 11.95 9.61 17.36
CA VAL A 254 11.06 8.90 16.42
C VAL A 254 11.81 8.49 15.16
N LYS A 255 12.58 9.42 14.57
CA LYS A 255 13.41 9.15 13.38
C LYS A 255 14.47 8.09 13.65
N GLY A 256 15.16 8.17 14.78
CA GLY A 256 16.17 7.19 15.19
C GLY A 256 15.58 5.79 15.41
N ALA A 257 14.45 5.69 16.12
CA ALA A 257 13.79 4.40 16.34
C ALA A 257 13.30 3.76 15.04
N ALA A 258 12.80 4.57 14.09
CA ALA A 258 12.42 4.09 12.77
C ALA A 258 13.62 3.68 11.91
N LEU A 259 14.75 4.39 12.00
CA LEU A 259 16.00 4.01 11.34
C LEU A 259 16.45 2.62 11.83
N ILE A 260 16.46 2.39 13.15
CA ILE A 260 16.80 1.08 13.73
C ILE A 260 15.86 0.00 13.20
N CYS A 261 14.55 0.27 13.13
CA CYS A 261 13.59 -0.67 12.55
C CYS A 261 13.87 -0.97 11.07
N MET A 262 14.27 0.05 10.30
CA MET A 262 14.62 -0.10 8.88
C MET A 262 15.88 -0.95 8.71
N ILE A 263 16.92 -0.70 9.51
CA ILE A 263 18.15 -1.51 9.54
C ILE A 263 17.84 -2.95 9.93
N ALA A 264 17.07 -3.18 10.99
CA ALA A 264 16.65 -4.52 11.39
C ALA A 264 15.89 -5.24 10.26
N THR A 265 15.04 -4.52 9.54
CA THR A 265 14.29 -5.07 8.41
C THR A 265 15.20 -5.38 7.22
N LEU A 266 16.21 -4.55 6.96
CA LEU A 266 17.24 -4.80 5.96
C LEU A 266 18.00 -6.09 6.28
N PHE A 267 18.49 -6.24 7.51
CA PHE A 267 19.18 -7.45 7.96
C PHE A 267 18.31 -8.69 7.78
N VAL A 268 17.05 -8.65 8.22
CA VAL A 268 16.11 -9.77 8.05
C VAL A 268 15.92 -10.10 6.56
N GLY A 269 15.84 -9.09 5.70
CA GLY A 269 15.76 -9.28 4.24
C GLY A 269 17.02 -9.90 3.64
N LEU A 270 18.20 -9.46 4.06
CA LEU A 270 19.49 -10.02 3.62
C LEU A 270 19.67 -11.46 4.09
N CYS A 271 19.35 -11.76 5.36
CA CYS A 271 19.39 -13.12 5.86
C CYS A 271 18.46 -14.03 5.04
N GLN A 272 17.24 -13.59 4.71
CA GLN A 272 16.33 -14.37 3.86
C GLN A 272 16.93 -14.65 2.47
N GLN A 273 17.63 -13.68 1.88
CA GLN A 273 18.31 -13.86 0.60
C GLN A 273 19.48 -14.84 0.69
N ALA A 274 20.37 -14.66 1.67
CA ALA A 274 21.51 -15.54 1.90
C ALA A 274 21.07 -16.99 2.14
N MET A 275 19.95 -17.19 2.83
CA MET A 275 19.42 -18.52 3.13
C MET A 275 18.64 -19.17 1.98
N GLY A 276 18.33 -18.45 0.88
CA GLY A 276 17.54 -18.97 -0.24
C GLY A 276 16.09 -19.32 0.12
N VAL A 277 15.55 -18.81 1.23
CA VAL A 277 14.24 -19.20 1.75
C VAL A 277 13.16 -18.29 1.18
N VAL A 278 12.65 -18.67 0.00
CA VAL A 278 11.65 -17.90 -0.74
C VAL A 278 10.22 -18.04 -0.14
N GLY A 279 10.00 -18.98 0.79
CA GLY A 279 8.66 -19.36 1.25
C GLY A 279 8.28 -19.08 2.72
N LYS A 280 9.19 -18.62 3.59
CA LYS A 280 8.88 -18.39 5.02
C LYS A 280 8.74 -16.91 5.35
N THR A 281 7.66 -16.54 6.04
CA THR A 281 7.35 -15.15 6.43
C THR A 281 8.42 -14.58 7.37
N LYS A 282 8.81 -13.32 7.20
CA LYS A 282 9.80 -12.63 8.07
C LYS A 282 9.49 -12.77 9.57
N LYS A 283 8.20 -12.76 9.91
CA LYS A 283 7.71 -13.04 11.26
C LYS A 283 8.20 -14.38 11.82
N THR A 284 8.09 -15.46 11.04
CA THR A 284 8.53 -16.80 11.48
C THR A 284 10.04 -16.90 11.68
N LEU A 285 10.83 -16.15 10.90
CA LEU A 285 12.27 -16.05 11.07
C LEU A 285 12.61 -15.34 12.39
N LEU A 286 12.01 -14.17 12.62
CA LEU A 286 12.20 -13.40 13.86
C LEU A 286 11.73 -14.15 15.10
N ASP A 287 10.59 -14.84 15.04
CA ASP A 287 10.10 -15.64 16.15
C ASP A 287 11.03 -16.81 16.48
N ARG A 288 11.69 -17.40 15.47
CA ARG A 288 12.73 -18.44 15.68
C ARG A 288 14.00 -17.86 16.26
N LEU A 289 14.46 -16.71 15.77
CA LEU A 289 15.62 -16.00 16.32
C LEU A 289 15.41 -15.59 17.78
N ARG A 290 14.19 -15.19 18.15
CA ARG A 290 13.83 -14.86 19.55
C ARG A 290 13.79 -16.06 20.49
N ARG A 291 13.62 -17.27 19.95
CA ARG A 291 13.56 -18.52 20.74
C ARG A 291 14.91 -19.20 20.89
N LEU A 292 15.95 -18.73 20.20
CA LEU A 292 17.32 -19.18 20.39
C LEU A 292 17.76 -18.89 21.82
N THR A 293 18.17 -19.93 22.52
CA THR A 293 18.69 -19.81 23.88
C THR A 293 20.07 -20.45 23.92
N LEU A 294 21.03 -19.76 24.54
CA LEU A 294 22.36 -20.32 24.79
C LEU A 294 22.31 -21.09 26.11
N VAL A 295 22.55 -22.40 26.03
CA VAL A 295 22.69 -23.27 27.19
C VAL A 295 24.18 -23.39 27.49
N ILE A 296 24.56 -22.93 28.68
CA ILE A 296 25.93 -23.00 29.19
C ILE A 296 25.95 -24.05 30.29
N THR A 297 26.72 -25.13 30.09
CA THR A 297 26.95 -26.14 31.12
C THR A 297 28.21 -25.76 31.89
N ARG A 298 28.13 -25.71 33.22
CA ARG A 298 29.27 -25.42 34.11
C ARG A 298 29.54 -26.59 35.04
N ASP A 299 30.81 -26.73 35.46
CA ASP A 299 31.19 -27.68 36.49
C ASP A 299 30.89 -27.16 37.90
N ALA A 300 31.14 -27.99 38.92
CA ALA A 300 30.93 -27.65 40.32
C ALA A 300 31.81 -26.48 40.81
N CYS A 301 32.88 -26.16 40.09
CA CYS A 301 33.80 -25.05 40.37
C CYS A 301 33.45 -23.78 39.58
N GLY A 302 32.41 -23.80 38.74
CA GLY A 302 31.95 -22.67 37.94
C GLY A 302 32.63 -22.52 36.57
N VAL A 303 33.50 -23.46 36.17
CA VAL A 303 34.16 -23.47 34.86
C VAL A 303 33.17 -23.90 33.79
N VAL A 304 33.17 -23.21 32.65
CA VAL A 304 32.29 -23.53 31.52
C VAL A 304 32.79 -24.80 30.81
N ILE A 305 31.99 -25.86 30.87
CA ILE A 305 32.26 -27.16 30.24
C ILE A 305 31.82 -27.14 28.77
N SER A 306 30.64 -26.57 28.48
CA SER A 306 30.13 -26.53 27.11
C SER A 306 29.14 -25.39 26.90
N THR A 307 29.10 -24.89 25.66
CA THR A 307 28.11 -23.91 25.21
C THR A 307 27.36 -24.47 24.01
N LYS A 308 26.04 -24.66 24.12
CA LYS A 308 25.19 -25.17 23.04
C LYS A 308 24.01 -24.25 22.83
N PHE A 309 23.67 -23.96 21.58
CA PHE A 309 22.42 -23.26 21.26
C PHE A 309 21.25 -24.25 21.31
N ALA A 310 20.32 -24.04 22.22
CA ALA A 310 19.03 -24.73 22.24
C ALA A 310 18.02 -24.03 21.32
N ASN A 311 17.00 -24.78 20.89
CA ASN A 311 16.02 -24.37 19.86
C ASN A 311 16.65 -23.99 18.51
N LEU A 312 17.90 -24.41 18.28
CA LEU A 312 18.57 -24.28 17.02
C LEU A 312 17.85 -25.17 16.01
N THR A 313 17.09 -24.56 15.11
CA THR A 313 16.46 -25.31 14.02
C THR A 313 17.54 -25.62 12.98
N LYS A 314 17.42 -26.75 12.24
CA LYS A 314 18.24 -27.03 11.03
C LYS A 314 18.35 -25.84 10.06
N PHE A 315 17.35 -24.97 10.12
CA PHE A 315 17.25 -23.69 9.43
C PHE A 315 18.29 -22.63 9.87
N LEU A 316 18.55 -22.50 11.19
CA LEU A 316 19.54 -21.58 11.75
C LEU A 316 20.96 -22.16 11.68
N GLU A 317 21.12 -23.48 11.80
CA GLU A 317 22.41 -24.16 11.58
C GLU A 317 22.99 -23.83 10.21
N LYS A 318 22.17 -23.93 9.14
CA LYS A 318 22.61 -23.60 7.78
C LYS A 318 23.07 -22.15 7.63
N PHE A 319 22.44 -21.21 8.34
CA PHE A 319 22.82 -19.79 8.32
C PHE A 319 24.14 -19.54 9.06
N MET A 320 24.30 -20.13 10.25
CA MET A 320 25.54 -20.03 11.02
C MET A 320 26.71 -20.62 10.22
N ASN A 321 26.50 -21.76 9.57
CA ASN A 321 27.53 -22.42 8.77
C ASN A 321 27.87 -21.68 7.45
N LEU A 322 26.98 -20.82 6.93
CA LEU A 322 27.26 -19.95 5.79
C LEU A 322 28.14 -18.74 6.16
N SER A 323 28.24 -18.40 7.44
CA SER A 323 28.89 -17.18 7.93
C SER A 323 30.32 -17.42 8.45
N PHE A 324 30.75 -18.69 8.53
CA PHE A 324 32.05 -19.12 9.06
C PHE A 324 32.76 -20.16 8.19
N GLY A 325 32.38 -20.24 6.90
CA GLY A 325 33.02 -21.10 5.90
C GLY A 325 33.86 -20.30 4.94
#